data_AF-A0A256XF40-F1
#
_entry.id   AF-A0A256XF40-F1
#
_cell.length_a   1.000
_cell.length_b   1.000
_cell.length_c   1.000
_cell.angle_alpha   90.00
_cell.angle_beta   90.00
_cell.angle_gamma   90.00
#
_symmetry.space_group_name_H-M   'P 1'
#
loop_
_entity.id
_entity.type
_entity.pdbx_description
1 polymer ?
#
loop_
_entity_poly.entity_id
_entity_poly.type
_entity_poly.pdbx_seq_one_letter_code
_entity_poly.pdbx_strand_id
1 'polypeptide(L)'
;MKIYITSYDLELTFYPSFIITMFKKVSNYYWIKSYGYFKGLIVKQIGDVLEIEGCNNSEVISKFLGIWYEPEKFIINVTSSLRDNTNVIRWVQKILQLCNEDVKELKKINIEYVGKSYQLKQLVEIIDQYFNVKEDKDIWNLRKQLLKLKFVGPKVVDAYLLFTGKSTFIAPSDKHYVRFSKRIGLFKYSTLPDKKYCLKFTCEDCPKSHTCLTGLSYKHLSNLSSWIQTVSYVYDRMYCSRGACKKCELQKICKSC
;
A
#
# COMPACT_ATOMS: atom_id res chain seq x y z
N MET A 1 -8.00 19.53 18.98
CA MET A 1 -7.25 20.34 18.00
C MET A 1 -8.09 20.49 16.74
N LYS A 2 -8.06 21.65 16.07
CA LYS A 2 -8.69 21.84 14.76
C LYS A 2 -7.61 22.06 13.70
N ILE A 3 -7.75 21.43 12.54
CA ILE A 3 -6.85 21.59 11.39
C ILE A 3 -7.70 22.03 10.20
N TYR A 4 -7.33 23.15 9.57
CA TYR A 4 -7.96 23.59 8.33
C TYR A 4 -7.31 22.87 7.15
N ILE A 5 -8.15 22.39 6.23
CA ILE A 5 -7.75 21.56 5.11
C ILE A 5 -8.36 22.07 3.81
N THR A 6 -7.59 22.07 2.73
CA THR A 6 -8.07 22.39 1.38
C THR A 6 -8.03 21.13 0.53
N SER A 7 -9.18 20.77 -0.06
CA SER A 7 -9.35 19.62 -0.97
C SER A 7 -8.89 18.27 -0.44
N TYR A 8 -8.97 18.12 0.88
CA TYR A 8 -8.80 16.85 1.57
C TYR A 8 -10.17 16.27 1.89
N ASP A 9 -10.33 14.97 1.66
CA ASP A 9 -11.49 14.22 2.10
C ASP A 9 -11.02 13.04 2.96
N LEU A 10 -11.51 13.01 4.20
CA LEU A 10 -11.16 12.03 5.21
C LEU A 10 -11.58 10.61 4.80
N GLU A 11 -12.74 10.47 4.17
CA GLU A 11 -13.23 9.19 3.68
C GLU A 11 -12.32 8.67 2.57
N LEU A 12 -11.96 9.52 1.63
CA LEU A 12 -11.05 9.18 0.54
C LEU A 12 -9.63 8.91 1.01
N THR A 13 -9.20 9.55 2.10
CA THR A 13 -7.86 9.34 2.68
C THR A 13 -7.77 8.03 3.43
N PHE A 14 -8.79 7.69 4.22
CA PHE A 14 -8.82 6.41 4.91
C PHE A 14 -9.08 5.25 3.95
N TYR A 15 -9.78 5.50 2.85
CA TYR A 15 -10.14 4.48 1.87
C TYR A 15 -8.96 3.61 1.38
N PRO A 16 -7.82 4.16 0.88
CA PRO A 16 -6.65 3.38 0.48
C PRO A 16 -5.64 3.15 1.62
N SER A 17 -5.89 3.69 2.82
CA SER A 17 -4.88 3.70 3.88
C SER A 17 -4.82 2.38 4.63
N PHE A 18 -3.63 1.80 4.75
CA PHE A 18 -3.38 0.65 5.63
C PHE A 18 -3.76 0.94 7.09
N ILE A 19 -3.78 2.21 7.50
CA ILE A 19 -4.14 2.57 8.87
C ILE A 19 -5.62 2.36 9.17
N ILE A 20 -6.49 2.29 8.16
CA ILE A 20 -7.94 2.17 8.35
C ILE A 20 -8.31 0.96 9.21
N THR A 21 -7.49 -0.11 9.19
CA THR A 21 -7.70 -1.31 10.01
C THR A 21 -7.63 -1.01 11.51
N MET A 22 -6.92 0.06 11.90
CA MET A 22 -6.82 0.52 13.28
C MET A 22 -7.98 1.43 13.69
N PHE A 23 -8.84 1.85 12.75
CA PHE A 23 -9.97 2.75 12.99
C PHE A 23 -11.30 2.02 12.84
N LYS A 24 -12.30 2.52 13.58
CA LYS A 24 -13.70 2.15 13.45
C LYS A 24 -14.47 3.36 12.93
N LYS A 25 -15.24 3.16 11.86
CA LYS A 25 -16.17 4.18 11.37
C LYS A 25 -17.37 4.28 12.32
N VAL A 26 -17.66 5.47 12.81
CA VAL A 26 -18.86 5.76 13.60
C VAL A 26 -19.99 6.22 12.69
N SER A 27 -19.68 7.18 11.81
CA SER A 27 -20.55 7.67 10.74
C SER A 27 -19.69 8.21 9.60
N ASN A 28 -20.30 8.72 8.53
CA ASN A 28 -19.55 9.41 7.49
C ASN A 28 -18.76 10.57 8.12
N TYR A 29 -17.48 10.68 7.74
CA TYR A 29 -16.56 11.69 8.22
C TYR A 29 -16.27 11.64 9.72
N TYR A 30 -16.58 10.54 10.41
CA TYR A 30 -16.30 10.36 11.84
C TYR A 30 -15.72 8.97 12.12
N TRP A 31 -14.47 8.97 12.56
CA TRP A 31 -13.68 7.78 12.82
C TRP A 31 -13.04 7.81 14.21
N ILE A 32 -12.94 6.62 14.82
CA ILE A 32 -12.29 6.44 16.13
C ILE A 32 -11.20 5.37 16.00
N LYS A 33 -9.97 5.70 16.42
CA LYS A 33 -8.86 4.75 16.47
C LYS A 33 -9.12 3.74 17.59
N SER A 34 -9.35 2.48 17.21
CA SER A 34 -9.74 1.41 18.13
C SER A 34 -8.56 0.58 18.62
N TYR A 35 -7.38 0.70 17.99
CA TYR A 35 -6.20 -0.12 18.29
C TYR A 35 -4.89 0.69 18.23
N GLY A 36 -3.87 0.26 18.98
CA GLY A 36 -2.50 0.78 19.01
C GLY A 36 -2.33 2.13 19.73
N TYR A 37 -1.18 2.79 19.53
CA TYR A 37 -0.89 4.11 20.11
C TYR A 37 -1.97 5.15 19.80
N PHE A 38 -2.33 5.99 20.76
CA PHE A 38 -3.48 6.91 20.66
C PHE A 38 -4.82 6.20 20.41
N LYS A 39 -5.02 5.01 21.00
CA LYS A 39 -6.35 4.38 21.08
C LYS A 39 -7.33 5.35 21.72
N GLY A 40 -8.50 5.49 21.12
CA GLY A 40 -9.48 6.52 21.45
C GLY A 40 -9.33 7.83 20.68
N LEU A 41 -8.31 7.98 19.82
CA LEU A 41 -8.17 9.13 18.92
C LEU A 41 -9.42 9.27 18.05
N ILE A 42 -10.05 10.43 18.13
CA ILE A 42 -11.22 10.81 17.33
C ILE A 42 -10.77 11.72 16.20
N VAL A 43 -11.25 11.43 14.99
CA VAL A 43 -11.03 12.24 13.79
C VAL A 43 -12.39 12.49 13.15
N LYS A 44 -12.81 13.75 13.12
CA LYS A 44 -14.05 14.21 12.50
C LYS A 44 -13.74 15.23 11.41
N GLN A 45 -14.39 15.15 10.26
CA GLN A 45 -14.34 16.22 9.25
C GLN A 45 -15.69 16.94 9.19
N ILE A 46 -15.64 18.26 9.30
CA ILE A 46 -16.79 19.18 9.19
C ILE A 46 -16.43 20.23 8.15
N GLY A 47 -16.86 20.01 6.90
CA GLY A 47 -16.42 20.81 5.76
C GLY A 47 -14.90 20.78 5.61
N ASP A 48 -14.28 21.95 5.65
CA ASP A 48 -12.83 22.15 5.50
C ASP A 48 -12.07 22.13 6.84
N VAL A 49 -12.69 21.57 7.88
CA VAL A 49 -12.09 21.48 9.23
C VAL A 49 -12.04 20.03 9.69
N LEU A 50 -10.84 19.58 10.07
CA LEU A 50 -10.65 18.35 10.83
C LEU A 50 -10.61 18.65 12.32
N GLU A 51 -11.56 18.09 13.06
CA GLU A 51 -11.58 18.10 14.51
C GLU A 51 -10.95 16.80 15.05
N ILE A 52 -9.93 16.98 15.87
CA ILE A 52 -9.10 15.91 16.41
C ILE A 52 -9.17 15.93 17.94
N GLU A 53 -9.54 14.81 18.55
CA GLU A 53 -9.58 14.65 20.00
C GLU A 53 -8.75 13.43 20.43
N GLY A 54 -8.04 13.50 21.55
CA GLY A 54 -7.22 12.39 22.06
C GLY A 54 -5.74 12.38 21.60
N CYS A 55 -5.32 13.38 20.81
CA CYS A 55 -3.90 13.66 20.56
C CYS A 55 -3.72 15.14 20.17
N ASN A 56 -2.72 15.80 20.78
CA ASN A 56 -2.40 17.21 20.53
C ASN A 56 -1.11 17.38 19.71
N ASN A 57 -0.45 16.29 19.30
CA ASN A 57 0.76 16.35 18.48
C ASN A 57 0.38 16.43 16.99
N SER A 58 0.47 17.64 16.43
CA SER A 58 0.11 17.93 15.05
C SER A 58 0.94 17.15 14.02
N GLU A 59 2.21 16.85 14.31
CA GLU A 59 3.08 16.08 13.40
C GLU A 59 2.63 14.63 13.28
N VAL A 60 2.30 13.99 14.42
CA VAL A 60 1.79 12.62 14.48
C VAL A 60 0.43 12.53 13.76
N ILE A 61 -0.45 13.50 14.01
CA ILE A 61 -1.76 13.57 13.36
C ILE A 61 -1.62 13.77 11.86
N SER A 62 -0.74 14.69 11.44
CA SER A 62 -0.47 14.93 10.03
C SER A 62 -0.02 13.63 9.35
N LYS A 63 0.92 12.90 9.95
CA LYS A 63 1.40 11.60 9.46
C LYS A 63 0.29 10.56 9.33
N PHE A 64 -0.54 10.38 10.37
CA PHE A 64 -1.64 9.41 10.33
C PHE A 64 -2.71 9.72 9.29
N LEU A 65 -3.00 11.01 9.12
CA LEU A 65 -4.04 11.48 8.23
C LEU A 65 -3.51 11.83 6.84
N GLY A 66 -2.22 11.60 6.55
CA GLY A 66 -1.65 11.94 5.25
C GLY A 66 -1.73 13.43 4.90
N ILE A 67 -1.96 14.33 5.86
CA ILE A 67 -2.14 15.78 5.64
C ILE A 67 -0.80 16.43 5.22
N TRP A 68 0.33 15.82 5.58
CA TRP A 68 1.66 16.21 5.08
C TRP A 68 1.81 16.03 3.57
N TYR A 69 0.94 15.24 2.95
CA TYR A 69 0.95 14.96 1.53
C TYR A 69 -0.09 15.85 0.86
N GLU A 70 0.35 16.74 -0.04
CA GLU A 70 -0.52 17.64 -0.80
C GLU A 70 -0.84 17.04 -2.19
N PRO A 71 -1.88 16.20 -2.32
CA PRO A 71 -2.20 15.55 -3.58
C PRO A 71 -2.62 16.55 -4.67
N GLU A 72 -3.14 17.74 -4.33
CA GLU A 72 -3.52 18.76 -5.31
C GLU A 72 -2.36 19.28 -6.16
N LYS A 73 -1.14 19.25 -5.62
CA LYS A 73 0.07 19.55 -6.39
C LYS A 73 0.37 18.47 -7.43
N PHE A 74 -0.33 17.33 -7.42
CA PHE A 74 -0.01 16.20 -8.30
C PHE A 74 -1.19 15.48 -8.98
N ILE A 75 -2.38 15.31 -8.41
CA ILE A 75 -3.51 14.61 -9.05
C ILE A 75 -4.87 15.06 -8.48
N ILE A 76 -5.70 15.67 -9.33
CA ILE A 76 -7.13 15.93 -9.08
C ILE A 76 -7.94 14.84 -9.79
N ASN A 77 -8.87 14.20 -9.06
CA ASN A 77 -9.88 13.20 -9.49
C ASN A 77 -9.55 11.70 -9.28
N VAL A 78 -9.57 11.21 -8.03
CA VAL A 78 -9.56 9.76 -7.73
C VAL A 78 -10.56 9.42 -6.63
N THR A 79 -11.87 9.44 -6.90
CA THR A 79 -12.85 9.42 -5.80
C THR A 79 -13.94 8.36 -5.87
N SER A 80 -14.03 7.55 -6.93
CA SER A 80 -15.18 6.62 -7.09
C SER A 80 -14.87 5.17 -7.44
N SER A 81 -13.59 4.76 -7.55
CA SER A 81 -13.25 3.44 -8.10
C SER A 81 -12.54 2.46 -7.17
N LEU A 82 -12.28 2.83 -5.92
CA LEU A 82 -11.28 2.09 -5.13
C LEU A 82 -11.86 1.01 -4.20
N ARG A 83 -13.18 0.91 -4.00
CA ARG A 83 -13.93 -0.01 -3.09
C ARG A 83 -13.59 -1.52 -3.22
N ASP A 84 -12.49 -2.03 -2.68
CA ASP A 84 -12.29 -3.49 -2.48
C ASP A 84 -11.14 -3.78 -1.49
N ASN A 85 -11.40 -3.98 -0.19
CA ASN A 85 -10.52 -4.71 0.77
C ASN A 85 -11.20 -5.05 2.13
N THR A 86 -12.52 -5.17 2.18
CA THR A 86 -13.30 -5.34 3.43
C THR A 86 -12.91 -6.59 4.25
N ASN A 87 -12.54 -7.68 3.59
CA ASN A 87 -12.12 -8.92 4.26
C ASN A 87 -10.81 -8.76 5.03
N VAL A 88 -9.82 -8.07 4.46
CA VAL A 88 -8.52 -7.84 5.11
C VAL A 88 -8.72 -6.98 6.36
N ILE A 89 -9.53 -5.93 6.27
CA ILE A 89 -9.88 -5.07 7.42
C ILE A 89 -10.50 -5.92 8.54
N ARG A 90 -11.51 -6.73 8.20
CA ARG A 90 -12.17 -7.62 9.17
C ARG A 90 -11.19 -8.60 9.80
N TRP A 91 -10.29 -9.20 9.01
CA TRP A 91 -9.29 -10.14 9.53
C TRP A 91 -8.32 -9.48 10.49
N VAL A 92 -7.74 -8.33 10.12
CA VAL A 92 -6.79 -7.61 10.98
C VAL A 92 -7.45 -7.18 12.28
N GLN A 93 -8.65 -6.59 12.23
CA GLN A 93 -9.39 -6.20 13.43
C GLN A 93 -9.70 -7.40 14.33
N LYS A 94 -10.10 -8.54 13.75
CA LYS A 94 -10.37 -9.76 14.51
C LYS A 94 -9.11 -10.34 15.13
N ILE A 95 -7.98 -10.33 14.41
CA ILE A 95 -6.67 -10.73 14.94
C ILE A 95 -6.29 -9.84 16.13
N LEU A 96 -6.35 -8.52 15.98
CA LEU A 96 -6.01 -7.57 17.04
C LEU A 96 -6.91 -7.78 18.27
N GLN A 97 -8.20 -8.04 18.06
CA GLN A 97 -9.12 -8.38 19.15
C GLN A 97 -8.71 -9.67 19.87
N LEU A 98 -8.45 -10.75 19.13
CA LEU A 98 -8.15 -12.06 19.71
C LEU A 98 -6.76 -12.13 20.36
N CYS A 99 -5.81 -11.34 19.88
CA CYS A 99 -4.45 -11.28 20.42
C CYS A 99 -4.25 -10.16 21.45
N ASN A 100 -5.32 -9.47 21.86
CA ASN A 100 -5.25 -8.29 22.73
C ASN A 100 -4.19 -7.27 22.27
N GLU A 101 -4.17 -6.99 20.97
CA GLU A 101 -3.23 -6.08 20.29
C GLU A 101 -1.76 -6.53 20.26
N ASP A 102 -1.38 -7.61 20.94
CA ASP A 102 -0.04 -8.20 20.84
C ASP A 102 0.02 -9.26 19.73
N VAL A 103 0.43 -8.87 18.53
CA VAL A 103 0.56 -9.77 17.38
C VAL A 103 1.57 -10.91 17.57
N LYS A 104 2.41 -10.90 18.61
CA LYS A 104 3.24 -12.06 18.98
C LYS A 104 2.41 -13.22 19.51
N GLU A 105 1.23 -12.93 20.03
CA GLU A 105 0.29 -13.93 20.54
C GLU A 105 -0.51 -14.62 19.41
N LEU A 106 -0.28 -14.25 18.14
CA LEU A 106 -1.01 -14.79 17.00
C LEU A 106 -0.97 -16.32 16.92
N LYS A 107 0.14 -16.95 17.32
CA LYS A 107 0.26 -18.41 17.33
C LYS A 107 -0.59 -19.10 18.40
N LYS A 108 -1.03 -18.37 19.43
CA LYS A 108 -1.85 -18.89 20.53
C LYS A 108 -3.34 -18.85 20.21
N ILE A 109 -3.76 -18.07 19.21
CA ILE A 109 -5.16 -17.98 18.81
C ILE A 109 -5.50 -19.06 17.76
N ASN A 110 -6.74 -19.56 17.79
CA ASN A 110 -7.24 -20.36 16.68
C ASN A 110 -7.61 -19.43 15.51
N ILE A 111 -6.76 -19.44 14.48
CA ILE A 111 -6.90 -18.56 13.31
C ILE A 111 -8.19 -18.81 12.51
N GLU A 112 -8.85 -19.97 12.67
CA GLU A 112 -10.11 -20.26 12.00
C GLU A 112 -11.27 -19.36 12.48
N TYR A 113 -11.16 -18.79 13.69
CA TYR A 113 -12.09 -17.77 14.18
C TYR A 113 -11.94 -16.41 13.45
N VAL A 114 -10.83 -16.20 12.74
CA VAL A 114 -10.59 -15.03 11.88
C VAL A 114 -11.12 -15.30 10.47
N GLY A 115 -10.87 -16.50 9.95
CA GLY A 115 -11.37 -16.95 8.65
C GLY A 115 -10.65 -18.20 8.13
N LYS A 116 -11.15 -18.75 7.02
CA LYS A 116 -10.64 -20.00 6.41
C LYS A 116 -9.64 -19.81 5.27
N SER A 117 -9.28 -18.56 4.98
CA SER A 117 -8.38 -18.22 3.87
C SER A 117 -6.98 -18.82 4.08
N TYR A 118 -6.37 -19.30 2.99
CA TYR A 118 -5.01 -19.85 3.06
C TYR A 118 -3.97 -18.78 3.47
N GLN A 119 -4.22 -17.50 3.17
CA GLN A 119 -3.36 -16.39 3.58
C GLN A 119 -3.27 -16.26 5.10
N LEU A 120 -4.35 -16.54 5.82
CA LEU A 120 -4.36 -16.54 7.29
C LEU A 120 -3.50 -17.68 7.85
N LYS A 121 -3.57 -18.88 7.24
CA LYS A 121 -2.71 -20.01 7.61
C LYS A 121 -1.23 -19.70 7.34
N GLN A 122 -0.93 -19.11 6.19
CA GLN A 122 0.43 -18.67 5.83
C GLN A 122 0.97 -17.62 6.82
N LEU A 123 0.13 -16.67 7.25
CA LEU A 123 0.50 -15.64 8.22
C LEU A 123 1.00 -16.26 9.53
N VAL A 124 0.22 -17.19 10.11
CA VAL A 124 0.58 -17.88 11.37
C VAL A 124 1.90 -18.65 11.22
N GLU A 125 2.15 -19.24 10.05
CA GLU A 125 3.37 -20.00 9.79
C GLU A 125 4.63 -19.11 9.77
N ILE A 126 4.53 -17.90 9.22
CA ILE A 126 5.70 -17.03 8.98
C ILE A 126 5.89 -15.91 10.00
N ILE A 127 4.93 -15.68 10.90
CA ILE A 127 4.92 -14.49 11.78
C ILE A 127 6.18 -14.35 12.64
N ASP A 128 6.68 -15.45 13.21
CA ASP A 128 7.91 -15.43 14.03
C ASP A 128 9.14 -15.12 13.18
N GLN A 129 9.20 -15.65 11.95
CA GLN A 129 10.29 -15.35 11.02
C GLN A 129 10.27 -13.87 10.64
N TYR A 130 9.09 -13.28 10.47
CA TYR A 130 8.93 -11.85 10.24
C TYR A 130 9.45 -11.02 11.41
N PHE A 131 9.15 -11.38 12.66
CA PHE A 131 9.67 -10.66 13.84
C PHE A 131 11.20 -10.75 13.98
N ASN A 132 11.83 -11.76 13.38
CA ASN A 132 13.28 -11.90 13.34
C ASN A 132 13.95 -11.13 12.19
N VAL A 133 13.18 -10.54 11.27
CA VAL A 133 13.73 -9.66 10.24
C VAL A 133 14.24 -8.39 10.92
N LYS A 134 15.53 -8.11 10.77
CA LYS A 134 16.14 -6.91 11.35
C LYS A 134 15.85 -5.73 10.45
N GLU A 135 15.52 -4.59 11.05
CA GLU A 135 15.57 -3.34 10.31
C GLU A 135 16.99 -3.14 9.77
N ASP A 136 17.08 -2.76 8.50
CA ASP A 136 18.33 -2.55 7.80
C ASP A 136 18.27 -1.18 7.11
N LYS A 137 19.36 -0.42 7.20
CA LYS A 137 19.49 0.87 6.50
C LYS A 137 19.68 0.64 5.00
N ASP A 138 20.27 -0.48 4.61
CA ASP A 138 20.33 -0.90 3.22
C ASP A 138 19.02 -1.57 2.81
N ILE A 139 18.24 -0.86 2.01
CA ILE A 139 16.96 -1.31 1.47
C ILE A 139 17.09 -2.60 0.66
N TRP A 140 18.21 -2.84 -0.02
CA TRP A 140 18.40 -4.08 -0.77
C TRP A 140 18.60 -5.29 0.16
N ASN A 141 19.29 -5.10 1.28
CA ASN A 141 19.41 -6.14 2.30
C ASN A 141 18.07 -6.41 2.99
N LEU A 142 17.33 -5.37 3.38
CA LEU A 142 15.97 -5.52 3.92
C LEU A 142 15.06 -6.27 2.94
N ARG A 143 15.09 -5.90 1.66
CA ARG A 143 14.35 -6.58 0.59
C ARG A 143 14.71 -8.06 0.50
N LYS A 144 16.01 -8.40 0.52
CA LYS A 144 16.49 -9.79 0.50
C LYS A 144 16.05 -10.57 1.74
N GLN A 145 16.11 -9.97 2.93
CA GLN A 145 15.63 -10.60 4.17
C GLN A 145 14.13 -10.93 4.10
N LEU A 146 13.30 -9.97 3.69
CA LEU A 146 11.86 -10.18 3.51
C LEU A 146 11.54 -11.23 2.44
N LEU A 147 12.29 -11.25 1.34
CA LEU A 147 12.14 -12.28 0.30
C LEU A 147 12.47 -13.69 0.79
N LYS A 148 13.30 -13.87 1.82
CA LYS A 148 13.59 -15.21 2.37
C LYS A 148 12.39 -15.82 3.08
N LEU A 149 11.44 -15.00 3.54
CA LEU A 149 10.21 -15.49 4.17
C LEU A 149 9.44 -16.40 3.20
N LYS A 150 8.91 -17.49 3.74
CA LYS A 150 8.07 -18.42 2.98
C LYS A 150 6.81 -17.69 2.51
N PHE A 151 6.31 -18.03 1.32
CA PHE A 151 5.13 -17.41 0.68
C PHE A 151 5.27 -15.92 0.29
N VAL A 152 6.34 -15.25 0.70
CA VAL A 152 6.59 -13.84 0.35
C VAL A 152 7.34 -13.76 -0.97
N GLY A 153 6.73 -13.11 -1.98
CA GLY A 153 7.32 -12.90 -3.31
C GLY A 153 7.68 -11.43 -3.58
N PRO A 154 8.37 -11.14 -4.69
CA PRO A 154 8.83 -9.79 -5.04
C PRO A 154 7.73 -8.72 -4.96
N LYS A 155 6.56 -8.99 -5.54
CA LYS A 155 5.41 -8.07 -5.46
C LYS A 155 5.07 -7.68 -4.02
N VAL A 156 5.04 -8.64 -3.10
CA VAL A 156 4.64 -8.41 -1.71
C VAL A 156 5.69 -7.58 -0.99
N VAL A 157 6.98 -7.90 -1.18
CA VAL A 157 8.08 -7.15 -0.57
C VAL A 157 8.15 -5.74 -1.12
N ASP A 158 8.07 -5.58 -2.44
CA ASP A 158 8.14 -4.28 -3.09
C ASP A 158 6.97 -3.38 -2.65
N ALA A 159 5.77 -3.96 -2.51
CA ALA A 159 4.61 -3.25 -1.95
C ALA A 159 4.81 -2.88 -0.47
N TYR A 160 5.35 -3.79 0.34
CA TYR A 160 5.69 -3.51 1.74
C TYR A 160 6.67 -2.32 1.83
N LEU A 161 7.76 -2.34 1.06
CA LEU A 161 8.76 -1.28 1.08
C LEU A 161 8.19 0.08 0.64
N LEU A 162 7.32 0.08 -0.38
CA LEU A 162 6.60 1.28 -0.80
C LEU A 162 5.69 1.81 0.31
N PHE A 163 4.75 1.00 0.79
CA PHE A 163 3.70 1.48 1.68
C PHE A 163 4.13 1.68 3.13
N THR A 164 5.29 1.15 3.52
CA THR A 164 5.96 1.48 4.79
C THR A 164 6.87 2.70 4.68
N GLY A 165 6.98 3.32 3.50
CA GLY A 165 7.83 4.49 3.26
C GLY A 165 9.33 4.18 3.25
N LYS A 166 9.73 2.90 3.22
CA LYS A 166 11.13 2.48 3.21
C LYS A 166 11.78 2.65 1.83
N SER A 167 11.01 2.69 0.74
CA SER A 167 11.54 2.90 -0.61
C SER A 167 10.57 3.60 -1.57
N THR A 168 11.09 4.54 -2.35
CA THR A 168 10.39 5.20 -3.46
C THR A 168 10.87 4.73 -4.84
N PHE A 169 12.01 4.03 -4.89
CA PHE A 169 12.65 3.57 -6.12
C PHE A 169 12.38 2.11 -6.46
N ILE A 170 11.71 1.36 -5.59
CA ILE A 170 11.31 -0.04 -5.81
C ILE A 170 9.80 -0.13 -5.95
N ALA A 171 9.32 -0.23 -7.19
CA ALA A 171 7.90 -0.35 -7.50
C ALA A 171 7.44 -1.82 -7.59
N PRO A 172 6.31 -2.19 -6.95
CA PRO A 172 5.72 -3.52 -7.13
C PRO A 172 5.16 -3.67 -8.56
N SER A 173 5.65 -4.69 -9.27
CA SER A 173 5.11 -5.12 -10.56
C SER A 173 3.79 -5.89 -10.40
N ASP A 174 2.73 -5.22 -9.94
CA ASP A 174 1.40 -5.81 -9.78
C ASP A 174 0.59 -5.81 -11.09
N LYS A 175 -0.62 -6.39 -11.06
CA LYS A 175 -1.49 -6.48 -12.25
C LYS A 175 -1.84 -5.11 -12.84
N HIS A 176 -1.95 -4.08 -12.00
CA HIS A 176 -2.33 -2.74 -12.42
C HIS A 176 -1.16 -2.07 -13.13
N TYR A 177 0.03 -2.14 -12.52
CA TYR A 177 1.24 -1.59 -13.11
C TYR A 177 1.65 -2.32 -14.40
N VAL A 178 1.53 -3.65 -14.41
CA VAL A 178 1.75 -4.48 -15.61
C VAL A 178 0.81 -4.08 -16.74
N ARG A 179 -0.49 -3.96 -16.46
CA ARG A 179 -1.50 -3.60 -17.46
C ARG A 179 -1.33 -2.17 -17.96
N PHE A 180 -1.13 -1.22 -17.06
CA PHE A 180 -0.83 0.16 -17.41
C PHE A 180 0.42 0.25 -18.31
N SER A 181 1.53 -0.36 -17.87
CA SER A 181 2.79 -0.35 -18.61
C SER A 181 2.66 -0.95 -20.02
N LYS A 182 1.86 -2.02 -20.18
CA LYS A 182 1.58 -2.59 -21.52
C LYS A 182 0.77 -1.64 -22.38
N ARG A 183 -0.30 -1.06 -21.83
CA ARG A 183 -1.24 -0.21 -22.58
C ARG A 183 -0.59 1.06 -23.06
N ILE A 184 0.11 1.80 -22.20
CA ILE A 184 0.79 3.04 -22.62
C ILE A 184 2.17 2.75 -23.25
N GLY A 185 2.62 1.50 -23.22
CA GLY A 185 3.93 1.13 -23.74
C GLY A 185 5.10 1.71 -22.96
N LEU A 186 4.94 1.88 -21.64
CA LEU A 186 5.88 2.56 -20.75
C LEU A 186 7.31 2.01 -20.89
N PHE A 187 7.44 0.68 -20.98
CA PHE A 187 8.72 0.01 -21.21
C PHE A 187 8.56 -1.17 -22.17
N LYS A 188 9.65 -1.52 -22.85
CA LYS A 188 9.78 -2.78 -23.60
C LYS A 188 10.32 -3.86 -22.65
N TYR A 189 9.45 -4.46 -21.84
CA TYR A 189 9.81 -5.53 -20.91
C TYR A 189 9.29 -6.89 -21.39
N SER A 190 10.02 -7.96 -21.08
CA SER A 190 9.63 -9.35 -21.38
C SER A 190 9.46 -10.22 -20.14
N THR A 191 9.88 -9.72 -18.97
CA THR A 191 9.88 -10.48 -17.72
C THR A 191 9.34 -9.65 -16.55
N LEU A 192 8.84 -10.35 -15.54
CA LEU A 192 8.45 -9.80 -14.24
C LEU A 192 9.52 -10.18 -13.20
N PRO A 193 9.59 -9.49 -12.05
CA PRO A 193 10.56 -9.82 -11.01
C PRO A 193 10.41 -11.27 -10.55
N ASP A 194 11.52 -12.01 -10.63
CA ASP A 194 11.60 -13.41 -10.25
C ASP A 194 12.31 -13.58 -8.90
N LYS A 195 11.70 -14.33 -7.98
CA LYS A 195 12.23 -14.51 -6.62
C LYS A 195 13.63 -15.11 -6.60
N LYS A 196 13.96 -16.07 -7.47
CA LYS A 196 15.28 -16.71 -7.51
C LYS A 196 16.38 -15.72 -7.89
N TYR A 197 16.08 -14.81 -8.83
CA TYR A 197 17.00 -13.74 -9.20
C TYR A 197 17.05 -12.63 -8.14
N CYS A 198 15.89 -12.19 -7.63
CA CYS A 198 15.81 -11.12 -6.62
C CYS A 198 16.44 -11.49 -5.27
N LEU A 199 16.61 -12.78 -4.96
CA LEU A 199 17.37 -13.23 -3.78
C LEU A 199 18.88 -13.09 -3.96
N LYS A 200 19.37 -13.17 -5.21
CA LYS A 200 20.80 -13.13 -5.54
C LYS A 200 21.26 -11.70 -5.85
N PHE A 201 20.47 -10.96 -6.61
CA PHE A 201 20.86 -9.69 -7.22
C PHE A 201 19.95 -8.53 -6.76
N THR A 202 20.50 -7.31 -6.75
CA THR A 202 19.73 -6.05 -6.69
C THR A 202 19.23 -5.69 -8.10
N CYS A 203 18.45 -4.61 -8.24
CA CYS A 203 18.06 -4.18 -9.60
C CYS A 203 19.21 -3.51 -10.37
N GLU A 204 20.29 -3.14 -9.68
CA GLU A 204 21.47 -2.52 -10.26
C GLU A 204 22.31 -3.57 -11.02
N ASP A 205 22.61 -4.69 -10.36
CA ASP A 205 23.51 -5.74 -10.84
C ASP A 205 22.80 -6.96 -11.46
N CYS A 206 21.45 -7.02 -11.40
CA CYS A 206 20.72 -8.17 -11.95
C CYS A 206 20.87 -8.27 -13.47
N PRO A 207 21.23 -9.45 -14.01
CA PRO A 207 21.37 -9.65 -15.45
C PRO A 207 20.04 -9.50 -16.21
N LYS A 208 18.90 -9.65 -15.53
CA LYS A 208 17.56 -9.45 -16.10
C LYS A 208 17.00 -8.04 -15.91
N SER A 209 17.75 -7.13 -15.29
CA SER A 209 17.26 -5.78 -14.96
C SER A 209 16.76 -4.99 -16.17
N HIS A 210 17.38 -5.18 -17.34
CA HIS A 210 17.03 -4.50 -18.60
C HIS A 210 15.80 -5.08 -19.31
N THR A 211 15.28 -6.23 -18.88
CA THR A 211 14.06 -6.85 -19.43
C THR A 211 12.96 -7.07 -18.40
N CYS A 212 13.26 -6.82 -17.13
CA CYS A 212 12.34 -6.99 -16.00
C CYS A 212 11.61 -5.68 -15.73
N LEU A 213 10.28 -5.71 -15.57
CA LEU A 213 9.49 -4.50 -15.32
C LEU A 213 9.98 -3.69 -14.10
N THR A 214 10.24 -4.33 -12.95
CA THR A 214 10.78 -3.62 -11.77
C THR A 214 12.20 -3.11 -12.01
N GLY A 215 13.03 -3.85 -12.75
CA GLY A 215 14.40 -3.41 -13.08
C GLY A 215 14.43 -2.21 -14.02
N LEU A 216 13.58 -2.21 -15.04
CA LEU A 216 13.39 -1.09 -15.97
C LEU A 216 12.81 0.13 -15.25
N SER A 217 11.81 -0.07 -14.41
CA SER A 217 11.24 0.98 -13.55
C SER A 217 12.34 1.64 -12.71
N TYR A 218 13.12 0.83 -11.97
CA TYR A 218 14.25 1.31 -11.17
C TYR A 218 15.27 2.10 -12.01
N LYS A 219 15.70 1.58 -13.16
CA LYS A 219 16.73 2.21 -13.99
C LYS A 219 16.28 3.48 -14.68
N HIS A 220 15.03 3.55 -15.13
CA HIS A 220 14.54 4.68 -15.92
C HIS A 220 13.79 5.74 -15.11
N LEU A 221 13.17 5.35 -13.99
CA LEU A 221 12.36 6.24 -13.16
C LEU A 221 13.01 6.50 -11.80
N SER A 222 13.88 5.62 -11.32
CA SER A 222 14.54 5.76 -10.01
C SER A 222 13.49 6.10 -8.93
N ASN A 223 13.67 7.18 -8.16
CA ASN A 223 12.76 7.63 -7.11
C ASN A 223 11.31 7.92 -7.58
N LEU A 224 11.06 8.05 -8.88
CA LEU A 224 9.70 8.19 -9.44
C LEU A 224 8.99 6.86 -9.67
N SER A 225 9.68 5.72 -9.50
CA SER A 225 9.13 4.39 -9.76
C SER A 225 7.84 4.14 -8.97
N SER A 226 7.87 4.39 -7.66
CA SER A 226 6.72 4.19 -6.78
C SER A 226 5.57 5.17 -7.04
N TRP A 227 5.89 6.41 -7.43
CA TRP A 227 4.88 7.38 -7.82
C TRP A 227 4.16 6.92 -9.09
N ILE A 228 4.90 6.56 -10.14
CA ILE A 228 4.34 6.01 -11.36
C ILE A 228 3.52 4.75 -11.09
N GLN A 229 3.94 3.88 -10.17
CA GLN A 229 3.15 2.70 -9.78
C GLN A 229 1.81 3.09 -9.15
N THR A 230 1.80 4.10 -8.28
CA THR A 230 0.57 4.61 -7.65
C THR A 230 -0.35 5.24 -8.69
N VAL A 231 0.18 6.07 -9.60
CA VAL A 231 -0.57 6.62 -10.73
C VAL A 231 -1.15 5.50 -11.59
N SER A 232 -0.36 4.48 -11.87
CA SER A 232 -0.79 3.32 -12.67
C SER A 232 -1.95 2.58 -12.02
N TYR A 233 -1.93 2.41 -10.69
CA TYR A 233 -3.02 1.78 -9.94
C TYR A 233 -4.32 2.58 -10.05
N VAL A 234 -4.23 3.89 -9.77
CA VAL A 234 -5.35 4.83 -9.89
C VAL A 234 -5.93 4.80 -11.29
N TYR A 235 -5.07 4.96 -12.29
CA TYR A 235 -5.45 5.02 -13.69
C TYR A 235 -6.11 3.72 -14.15
N ASP A 236 -5.54 2.58 -13.76
CA ASP A 236 -6.10 1.28 -14.10
C ASP A 236 -7.50 1.11 -13.50
N ARG A 237 -7.70 1.47 -12.24
CA ARG A 237 -9.02 1.35 -11.56
C ARG A 237 -10.06 2.31 -12.14
N MET A 238 -9.66 3.51 -12.55
CA MET A 238 -10.58 4.50 -13.12
C MET A 238 -10.98 4.17 -14.55
N TYR A 239 -10.03 3.73 -15.37
CA TYR A 239 -10.23 3.58 -16.82
C TYR A 239 -9.99 2.16 -17.29
N CYS A 240 -8.79 1.62 -17.09
CA CYS A 240 -8.36 0.44 -17.83
C CYS A 240 -9.12 -0.83 -17.45
N SER A 241 -9.31 -1.09 -16.15
CA SER A 241 -10.05 -2.26 -15.65
C SER A 241 -11.54 -2.18 -15.90
N ARG A 242 -12.06 -0.98 -16.19
CA ARG A 242 -13.48 -0.71 -16.48
C ARG A 242 -13.80 -0.67 -17.97
N GLY A 243 -12.79 -0.80 -18.84
CA GLY A 243 -12.96 -0.64 -20.28
C GLY A 243 -13.39 0.77 -20.69
N ALA A 244 -13.16 1.78 -19.85
CA ALA A 244 -13.66 3.15 -20.08
C ALA A 244 -12.75 3.96 -21.02
N CYS A 245 -12.25 3.34 -22.10
CA CYS A 245 -11.31 3.95 -23.03
C CYS A 245 -11.82 5.20 -23.73
N LYS A 246 -13.13 5.31 -24.00
CA LYS A 246 -13.72 6.50 -24.64
C LYS A 246 -13.64 7.76 -23.76
N LYS A 247 -13.44 7.61 -22.45
CA LYS A 247 -13.33 8.70 -21.47
C LYS A 247 -11.90 8.86 -20.93
N CYS A 248 -10.95 8.13 -21.53
CA CYS A 248 -9.58 7.96 -21.06
C CYS A 248 -8.69 9.00 -21.74
N GLU A 249 -8.13 9.94 -20.98
CA GLU A 249 -7.29 11.01 -21.54
C GLU A 249 -6.00 10.49 -22.18
N LEU A 250 -5.50 9.33 -21.71
CA LEU A 250 -4.31 8.67 -22.27
C LEU A 250 -4.65 7.76 -23.46
N GLN A 251 -5.88 7.78 -23.99
CA GLN A 251 -6.26 6.96 -25.15
C GLN A 251 -5.35 7.23 -26.35
N LYS A 252 -4.94 8.49 -26.57
CA LYS A 252 -4.10 8.90 -27.71
C LYS A 252 -2.71 8.26 -27.72
N ILE A 253 -2.18 7.90 -26.54
CA ILE A 253 -0.87 7.28 -26.40
C ILE A 253 -0.96 5.78 -26.05
N CYS A 254 -2.18 5.25 -25.89
CA CYS A 254 -2.39 3.83 -25.63
C CYS A 254 -2.17 3.01 -26.90
N LYS A 255 -1.36 1.96 -26.79
CA LYS A 255 -1.15 0.91 -27.81
C LYS A 255 -2.33 -0.05 -27.92
N SER A 256 -3.13 -0.18 -26.86
CA SER A 256 -4.28 -1.06 -26.83
C SER A 256 -5.33 -0.62 -25.81
N CYS A 257 -6.58 -0.62 -26.26
CA CYS A 257 -7.78 -0.65 -25.45
C CYS A 257 -8.36 -2.07 -25.53
#